data_AF-A0A7H8T514-F1
#
_entry.id   AF-A0A7H8T514-F1
#
_cell.length_a   1.000
_cell.length_b   1.000
_cell.length_c   1.000
_cell.angle_alpha   90.00
_cell.angle_beta   90.00
_cell.angle_gamma   90.00
#
_symmetry.space_group_name_H-M   'P 1'
#
loop_
_entity.id
_entity.type
_entity.pdbx_description
1 polymer ?
#
loop_
_entity_poly.entity_id
_entity_poly.type
_entity_poly.pdbx_seq_one_letter_code
_entity_poly.pdbx_strand_id
1 'polypeptide(L)'
;MARTTKPVTWYMATPADGIIKHSRENGTPLSLADAVGQGVIDHPDPCKNKWYDESRFSYFRMVKRVGEVLEDTGIWPVTWPVRLWIVEPVGETGNWSHKHYPYRTLSHQIRVLEETDAWQALGRNGRDVLDVIEHQIPERAVQWAADWEADPAGMRKRREHWRLCRTDRSTSGMKANSLATNVAFTRREAAGQMWTKLLAVAKAEDTIAQSGVGGSAVNYASSRASGLATAAHLKDRFDDYVLGSLRGIDLDNPVTATA
;
A
#
# COMPACT_ATOMS: atom_id res chain seq x y z
N MET A 1 21.54 -23.75 25.33
CA MET A 1 21.76 -23.52 23.87
C MET A 1 21.25 -22.13 23.54
N ALA A 2 22.14 -21.19 23.22
CA ALA A 2 21.73 -19.88 22.73
C ALA A 2 21.10 -20.08 21.35
N ARG A 3 19.79 -19.87 21.21
CA ARG A 3 19.17 -19.72 19.88
C ARG A 3 19.83 -18.49 19.27
N THR A 4 20.69 -18.68 18.28
CA THR A 4 21.16 -17.60 17.42
C THR A 4 19.93 -17.05 16.72
N THR A 5 19.35 -16.00 17.28
CA THR A 5 18.21 -15.30 16.69
C THR A 5 18.65 -14.79 15.33
N LYS A 6 17.89 -15.12 14.28
CA LYS A 6 18.14 -14.53 12.95
C LYS A 6 18.17 -13.00 13.10
N PRO A 7 19.13 -12.31 12.46
CA PRO A 7 19.14 -10.85 12.43
C PRO A 7 17.78 -10.35 11.93
N VAL A 8 17.19 -9.41 12.65
CA VAL A 8 15.93 -8.78 12.26
C VAL A 8 16.24 -7.50 11.52
N THR A 9 15.83 -7.44 10.25
CA THR A 9 15.89 -6.20 9.46
C THR A 9 14.73 -5.30 9.85
N TRP A 10 15.01 -4.03 10.09
CA TRP A 10 14.01 -3.01 10.40
C TRP A 10 13.95 -1.97 9.29
N TYR A 11 12.75 -1.51 9.00
CA TYR A 11 12.48 -0.59 7.91
C TYR A 11 11.82 0.69 8.40
N MET A 12 12.16 1.79 7.71
CA MET A 12 11.45 3.07 7.77
C MET A 12 11.21 3.57 6.34
N ALA A 13 10.11 4.28 6.13
CA ALA A 13 9.82 4.93 4.86
C ALA A 13 9.73 6.45 5.03
N THR A 14 10.22 7.18 4.04
CA THR A 14 10.12 8.65 3.97
C THR A 14 9.59 9.07 2.60
N PRO A 15 9.08 10.32 2.45
CA PRO A 15 8.85 10.91 1.14
C PRO A 15 10.10 10.90 0.26
N ALA A 16 9.93 11.24 -1.03
CA ALA A 16 11.02 11.31 -2.01
C ALA A 16 12.21 12.19 -1.59
N ASP A 17 11.99 13.19 -0.73
CA ASP A 17 13.04 14.07 -0.21
C ASP A 17 13.90 13.44 0.90
N GLY A 18 13.57 12.24 1.38
CA GLY A 18 14.37 11.51 2.37
C GLY A 18 14.16 11.93 3.83
N ILE A 19 13.35 12.95 4.10
CA ILE A 19 13.14 13.48 5.45
C ILE A 19 11.93 12.82 6.10
N ILE A 20 12.06 12.44 7.37
CA ILE A 20 10.93 11.86 8.12
C ILE A 20 9.78 12.89 8.21
N LYS A 21 8.62 12.52 7.67
CA LYS A 21 7.44 13.40 7.56
C LYS A 21 7.00 13.98 8.91
N HIS A 22 6.87 13.14 9.93
CA HIS A 22 6.53 13.59 11.29
C HIS A 22 7.61 14.51 11.91
N SER A 23 8.90 14.28 11.61
CA SER A 23 10.03 15.13 12.04
C SER A 23 9.92 16.53 11.44
N ARG A 24 9.57 16.62 10.14
CA ARG A 24 9.32 17.89 9.47
C ARG A 24 8.15 18.64 10.11
N GLU A 25 7.04 17.94 10.36
CA GLU A 25 5.85 18.53 10.98
C GLU A 25 6.10 19.02 12.41
N ASN A 26 7.05 18.39 13.11
CA ASN A 26 7.46 18.77 14.45
C ASN A 26 8.58 19.84 14.48
N GLY A 27 8.93 20.45 13.34
CA GLY A 27 9.91 21.54 13.26
C GLY A 27 11.38 21.11 13.46
N THR A 28 11.66 19.81 13.47
CA THR A 28 13.00 19.23 13.64
C THR A 28 13.31 18.28 12.48
N PRO A 29 13.44 18.77 11.24
CA PRO A 29 13.53 17.91 10.06
C PRO A 29 14.78 17.02 10.10
N LEU A 30 14.58 15.71 10.11
CA LEU A 30 15.65 14.72 10.05
C LEU A 30 15.64 13.99 8.70
N SER A 31 16.73 14.12 7.95
CA SER A 31 16.98 13.42 6.69
C SER A 31 17.64 12.07 6.95
N LEU A 32 17.01 10.98 6.53
CA LEU A 32 17.63 9.65 6.63
C LEU A 32 18.72 9.46 5.58
N ALA A 33 18.64 10.16 4.46
CA ALA A 33 19.65 10.13 3.41
C ALA A 33 20.99 10.67 3.91
N ASP A 34 20.95 11.77 4.67
CA ASP A 34 22.15 12.41 5.20
C ASP A 34 22.74 11.63 6.39
N ALA A 35 21.94 10.76 7.02
CA ALA A 35 22.34 9.94 8.16
C ALA A 35 23.00 8.60 7.76
N VAL A 36 22.96 8.21 6.49
CA VAL A 36 23.62 6.98 6.01
C VAL A 36 25.13 7.08 6.27
N GLY A 37 25.68 6.09 6.97
CA GLY A 37 27.11 6.04 7.27
C GLY A 37 27.60 7.02 8.35
N GLN A 38 26.73 7.85 8.93
CA GLN A 38 27.11 8.81 9.99
C GLN A 38 27.15 8.20 11.41
N GLY A 39 26.83 6.91 11.55
CA GLY A 39 26.78 6.24 12.84
C GLY A 39 25.39 6.27 13.47
N VAL A 40 25.33 6.48 14.79
CA VAL A 40 24.06 6.49 15.55
C VAL A 40 23.50 7.91 15.53
N ILE A 41 22.22 8.05 15.20
CA ILE A 41 21.48 9.31 15.25
C ILE A 41 20.48 9.30 16.41
N ASP A 42 20.45 10.41 17.15
CA ASP A 42 19.50 10.65 18.22
C ASP A 42 18.18 11.22 17.68
N HIS A 43 17.07 10.88 18.32
CA HIS A 43 15.78 11.47 18.04
C HIS A 43 15.79 12.94 18.42
N PRO A 44 15.44 13.88 17.52
CA PRO A 44 15.66 15.30 17.76
C PRO A 44 14.67 15.92 18.75
N ASP A 45 13.54 15.26 19.01
CA ASP A 45 12.56 15.66 20.04
C ASP A 45 12.01 14.40 20.75
N PRO A 46 12.79 13.75 21.63
CA PRO A 46 12.37 12.52 22.29
C PRO A 46 11.29 12.80 23.35
N CYS A 47 10.58 11.77 23.83
CA CYS A 47 9.51 11.95 24.80
C CYS A 47 9.99 12.71 26.07
N LYS A 48 9.26 13.75 26.47
CA LYS A 48 9.62 14.59 27.63
C LYS A 48 9.34 13.92 28.98
N ASN A 49 8.34 13.03 29.03
CA ASN A 49 7.91 12.33 30.24
C ASN A 49 7.89 10.82 29.99
N LYS A 50 8.85 10.09 30.56
CA LYS A 50 8.95 8.62 30.69
C LYS A 50 8.12 7.78 29.68
N TRP A 51 8.79 7.24 28.66
CA TRP A 51 8.49 6.02 27.86
C TRP A 51 7.06 5.74 27.33
N TYR A 52 6.07 6.60 27.56
CA TYR A 52 4.65 6.39 27.21
C TYR A 52 4.02 7.59 26.48
N ASP A 53 4.84 8.38 25.80
CA ASP A 53 4.35 9.47 24.97
C ASP A 53 3.92 8.98 23.59
N GLU A 54 2.62 9.08 23.29
CA GLU A 54 2.06 8.71 21.99
C GLU A 54 2.03 9.86 20.98
N SER A 55 2.76 10.96 21.23
CA SER A 55 2.88 12.03 20.24
C SER A 55 3.33 11.47 18.89
N ARG A 56 2.92 12.16 17.82
CA ARG A 56 3.20 11.74 16.44
C ARG A 56 4.70 11.57 16.18
N PHE A 57 5.56 12.29 16.90
CA PHE A 57 7.01 12.20 16.74
C PHE A 57 7.75 12.24 18.09
N SER A 58 7.57 11.22 18.93
CA SER A 58 8.39 11.03 20.15
C SER A 58 9.37 9.86 20.03
N TYR A 59 9.24 9.03 18.99
CA TYR A 59 10.11 7.88 18.72
C TYR A 59 10.32 7.69 17.23
N PHE A 60 11.46 7.13 16.86
CA PHE A 60 11.59 6.45 15.59
C PHE A 60 10.73 5.21 15.59
N ARG A 61 9.81 5.12 14.63
CA ARG A 61 8.92 3.97 14.42
C ARG A 61 9.48 3.13 13.30
N MET A 62 9.83 1.90 13.61
CA MET A 62 10.41 0.97 12.65
C MET A 62 9.59 -0.30 12.61
N VAL A 63 9.54 -0.96 11.44
CA VAL A 63 8.80 -2.21 11.28
C VAL A 63 9.67 -3.32 10.71
N LYS A 64 9.38 -4.58 11.05
CA LYS A 64 10.11 -5.75 10.53
C LYS A 64 9.70 -6.14 9.11
N ARG A 65 8.61 -5.57 8.60
CA ARG A 65 7.95 -6.02 7.36
C ARG A 65 7.73 -4.86 6.42
N VAL A 66 8.20 -5.01 5.19
CA VAL A 66 8.09 -3.98 4.16
C VAL A 66 6.65 -3.65 3.78
N GLY A 67 5.70 -4.60 3.82
CA GLY A 67 4.27 -4.33 3.58
C GLY A 67 3.54 -3.54 4.69
N GLU A 68 4.20 -3.33 5.83
CA GLU A 68 3.72 -2.51 6.96
C GLU A 68 4.48 -1.20 7.08
N VAL A 69 5.57 -1.00 6.33
CA VAL A 69 6.44 0.19 6.51
C VAL A 69 5.74 1.49 6.14
N LEU A 70 4.69 1.38 5.34
CA LEU A 70 3.84 2.48 4.93
C LEU A 70 2.75 2.83 5.97
N GLU A 71 2.61 2.01 7.03
CA GLU A 71 1.73 2.28 8.17
C GLU A 71 2.32 3.43 9.01
N ASP A 72 1.48 4.39 9.42
CA ASP A 72 1.83 5.49 10.32
C ASP A 72 3.02 6.38 9.89
N THR A 73 3.38 6.39 8.60
CA THR A 73 4.45 7.25 8.07
C THR A 73 4.11 8.75 8.09
N GLY A 74 2.82 9.09 8.19
CA GLY A 74 2.32 10.46 8.08
C GLY A 74 2.31 11.01 6.65
N ILE A 75 2.71 10.20 5.66
CA ILE A 75 2.73 10.61 4.25
C ILE A 75 1.29 10.62 3.73
N TRP A 76 0.69 11.81 3.71
CA TRP A 76 -0.63 12.06 3.17
C TRP A 76 -0.67 13.41 2.42
N PRO A 77 -1.26 13.48 1.21
CA PRO A 77 -1.80 12.38 0.41
C PRO A 77 -0.73 11.33 0.07
N VAL A 78 -1.15 10.11 -0.28
CA VAL A 78 -0.24 9.05 -0.72
C VAL A 78 0.50 9.51 -1.97
N THR A 79 1.83 9.51 -1.92
CA THR A 79 2.69 9.92 -3.04
C THR A 79 3.74 8.85 -3.31
N TRP A 80 4.04 8.65 -4.60
CA TRP A 80 5.09 7.75 -5.06
C TRP A 80 6.05 8.52 -5.99
N PRO A 81 7.37 8.29 -5.94
CA PRO A 81 8.07 7.32 -5.10
C PRO A 81 8.21 7.75 -3.63
N VAL A 82 8.25 6.75 -2.74
CA VAL A 82 8.80 6.88 -1.38
C VAL A 82 10.27 6.47 -1.41
N ARG A 83 11.00 6.75 -0.32
CA ARG A 83 12.31 6.16 -0.06
C ARG A 83 12.19 5.15 1.07
N LEU A 84 12.89 4.02 0.95
CA LEU A 84 12.83 2.92 1.91
C LEU A 84 14.22 2.68 2.50
N TRP A 85 14.28 2.63 3.82
CA TRP A 85 15.53 2.61 4.56
C TRP A 85 15.62 1.36 5.41
N ILE A 86 16.78 0.70 5.38
CA ILE A 86 17.15 -0.31 6.34
C ILE A 86 17.83 0.39 7.52
N VAL A 87 17.30 0.18 8.71
CA VAL A 87 17.78 0.82 9.93
C VAL A 87 18.03 -0.22 11.02
N GLU A 88 18.85 0.15 11.99
CA GLU A 88 19.08 -0.63 13.20
C GLU A 88 18.64 0.21 14.40
N PRO A 89 17.69 -0.27 15.23
CA PRO A 89 17.37 0.39 16.48
C PRO A 89 18.54 0.23 17.46
N VAL A 90 18.94 1.34 18.09
CA VAL A 90 20.04 1.39 19.06
C VAL A 90 19.48 1.80 20.42
N GLY A 91 20.17 1.43 21.49
CA GLY A 91 19.81 1.83 22.86
C GLY A 91 18.61 1.08 23.41
N GLU A 92 17.78 1.77 24.18
CA GLU A 92 16.55 1.20 24.71
C GLU A 92 15.50 1.08 23.60
N THR A 93 14.98 -0.13 23.41
CA THR A 93 14.04 -0.46 22.33
C THR A 93 12.81 -1.15 22.91
N GLY A 94 11.66 -0.94 22.27
CA GLY A 94 10.43 -1.54 22.77
C GLY A 94 9.24 -1.32 21.87
N ASN A 95 8.07 -1.60 22.41
CA ASN A 95 6.79 -1.43 21.74
C ASN A 95 5.81 -0.89 22.77
N TRP A 96 6.05 0.38 23.12
CA TRP A 96 5.41 1.06 24.24
C TRP A 96 4.02 1.63 23.93
N SER A 97 3.47 1.33 22.74
CA SER A 97 2.08 1.67 22.42
C SER A 97 1.12 0.75 23.19
N HIS A 98 0.03 1.32 23.71
CA HIS A 98 -1.04 0.56 24.36
C HIS A 98 -1.67 -0.51 23.43
N LYS A 99 -1.53 -0.35 22.11
CA LYS A 99 -2.06 -1.28 21.10
C LYS A 99 -1.12 -2.45 20.76
N HIS A 100 0.05 -2.54 21.41
CA HIS A 100 1.10 -3.57 21.22
C HIS A 100 1.17 -4.19 19.81
N TYR A 101 1.96 -3.58 18.93
CA TYR A 101 2.22 -4.04 17.57
C TYR A 101 3.48 -4.92 17.43
N PRO A 102 3.41 -6.27 17.39
CA PRO A 102 4.59 -7.15 17.50
C PRO A 102 5.60 -7.05 16.34
N TYR A 103 5.19 -6.43 15.23
CA TYR A 103 6.01 -6.16 14.06
C TYR A 103 6.70 -4.79 14.10
N ARG A 104 6.39 -3.96 15.10
CA ARG A 104 6.92 -2.61 15.29
C ARG A 104 7.94 -2.60 16.41
N THR A 105 8.95 -1.75 16.29
CA THR A 105 9.79 -1.32 17.40
C THR A 105 9.93 0.18 17.39
N LEU A 106 10.11 0.71 18.59
CA LEU A 106 10.30 2.11 18.90
C LEU A 106 11.70 2.26 19.49
N SER A 107 12.39 3.33 19.12
CA SER A 107 13.64 3.75 19.76
C SER A 107 13.81 5.26 19.66
N HIS A 108 14.59 5.83 20.59
CA HIS A 108 15.10 7.20 20.48
C HIS A 108 16.41 7.28 19.70
N GLN A 109 17.04 6.15 19.37
CA GLN A 109 18.30 6.11 18.64
C GLN A 109 18.22 5.08 17.53
N ILE A 110 18.69 5.46 16.34
CA ILE A 110 18.81 4.52 15.22
C ILE A 110 20.17 4.66 14.56
N ARG A 111 20.57 3.64 13.82
CA ARG A 111 21.64 3.71 12.82
C ARG A 111 21.00 3.45 11.47
N VAL A 112 21.20 4.35 10.51
CA VAL A 112 20.74 4.14 9.13
C VAL A 112 21.81 3.35 8.41
N LEU A 113 21.47 2.14 7.95
CA LEU A 113 22.42 1.23 7.34
C LEU A 113 22.55 1.52 5.84
N GLU A 114 21.42 1.50 5.12
CA GLU A 114 21.38 1.73 3.69
C GLU A 114 19.97 2.12 3.22
N GLU A 115 19.89 2.70 2.02
CA GLU A 115 18.66 2.78 1.25
C GLU A 115 18.46 1.47 0.48
N THR A 116 17.23 0.98 0.42
CA THR A 116 16.85 -0.19 -0.38
C THR A 116 15.76 0.19 -1.39
N ASP A 117 15.50 -0.73 -2.31
CA ASP A 117 14.52 -0.56 -3.36
C ASP A 117 13.13 -0.14 -2.83
N ALA A 118 12.65 1.04 -3.24
CA ALA A 118 11.38 1.62 -2.79
C ALA A 118 10.18 0.69 -2.98
N TRP A 119 10.12 -0.05 -4.10
CA TRP A 119 9.00 -0.95 -4.43
C TRP A 119 8.73 -1.97 -3.33
N GLN A 120 9.73 -2.35 -2.54
CA GLN A 120 9.55 -3.29 -1.44
C GLN A 120 8.54 -2.76 -0.41
N ALA A 121 8.41 -1.44 -0.24
CA ALA A 121 7.45 -0.83 0.68
C ALA A 121 5.99 -1.20 0.36
N LEU A 122 5.69 -1.52 -0.91
CA LEU A 122 4.38 -2.03 -1.34
C LEU A 122 4.20 -3.53 -1.07
N GLY A 123 5.13 -4.17 -0.35
CA GLY A 123 5.09 -5.60 -0.05
C GLY A 123 5.86 -6.45 -1.05
N ARG A 124 5.70 -7.78 -0.93
CA ARG A 124 6.46 -8.79 -1.69
C ARG A 124 6.36 -8.61 -3.21
N ASN A 125 5.17 -8.28 -3.69
CA ASN A 125 4.87 -8.14 -5.13
C ASN A 125 4.92 -6.68 -5.59
N GLY A 126 5.64 -5.81 -4.87
CA GLY A 126 5.66 -4.38 -5.16
C GLY A 126 6.11 -4.03 -6.57
N ARG A 127 7.05 -4.78 -7.17
CA ARG A 127 7.44 -4.58 -8.58
C ARG A 127 6.27 -4.80 -9.55
N ASP A 128 5.53 -5.90 -9.38
CA ASP A 128 4.37 -6.20 -10.23
C ASP A 128 3.24 -5.18 -10.05
N VAL A 129 3.06 -4.69 -8.83
CA VAL A 129 2.10 -3.62 -8.54
C VAL A 129 2.46 -2.36 -9.31
N LEU A 130 3.73 -1.94 -9.26
CA LEU A 130 4.17 -0.74 -9.98
C LEU A 130 4.08 -0.94 -11.50
N ASP A 131 4.39 -2.12 -12.03
CA ASP A 131 4.19 -2.43 -13.45
C ASP A 131 2.73 -2.25 -13.86
N VAL A 132 1.80 -2.79 -13.07
CA VAL A 132 0.36 -2.63 -13.32
C VAL A 132 -0.05 -1.15 -13.29
N ILE A 133 0.42 -0.40 -12.30
CA ILE A 133 0.08 1.02 -12.14
C ILE A 133 0.66 1.85 -13.28
N GLU A 134 1.93 1.69 -13.60
CA GLU A 134 2.59 2.57 -14.57
C GLU A 134 2.30 2.19 -16.03
N HIS A 135 2.11 0.91 -16.33
CA HIS A 135 2.07 0.44 -17.72
C HIS A 135 0.71 -0.13 -18.14
N GLN A 136 -0.09 -0.68 -17.23
CA GLN A 136 -1.36 -1.33 -17.61
C GLN A 136 -2.59 -0.47 -17.33
N ILE A 137 -2.61 0.21 -16.19
CA ILE A 137 -3.74 1.06 -15.79
C ILE A 137 -4.02 2.20 -16.79
N PRO A 138 -3.03 2.91 -17.36
CA PRO A 138 -3.33 4.05 -18.22
C PRO A 138 -4.19 3.69 -19.44
N GLU A 139 -3.78 2.68 -20.22
CA GLU A 139 -4.54 2.23 -21.39
C GLU A 139 -5.91 1.68 -21.00
N ARG A 140 -5.97 0.85 -19.96
CA ARG A 140 -7.21 0.23 -19.50
C ARG A 140 -8.21 1.24 -18.92
N ALA A 141 -7.73 2.27 -18.23
CA ALA A 141 -8.59 3.31 -17.64
C ALA A 141 -9.36 4.07 -18.72
N VAL A 142 -8.70 4.41 -19.83
CA VAL A 142 -9.34 5.04 -21.00
C VAL A 142 -10.41 4.10 -21.57
N GLN A 143 -10.08 2.81 -21.77
CA GLN A 143 -11.04 1.84 -22.28
C GLN A 143 -12.25 1.66 -21.35
N TRP A 144 -12.03 1.45 -20.05
CA TRP A 144 -13.10 1.29 -19.07
C TRP A 144 -14.02 2.50 -18.99
N ALA A 145 -13.47 3.71 -19.10
CA ALA A 145 -14.25 4.93 -19.14
C ALA A 145 -15.09 5.03 -20.42
N ALA A 146 -14.50 4.72 -21.58
CA ALA A 146 -15.22 4.68 -22.86
C ALA A 146 -16.34 3.64 -22.87
N ASP A 147 -16.10 2.44 -22.35
CA ASP A 147 -17.11 1.38 -22.23
C ASP A 147 -18.28 1.80 -21.36
N TRP A 148 -18.00 2.55 -20.27
CA TRP A 148 -19.04 3.10 -19.42
C TRP A 148 -19.88 4.16 -20.14
N GLU A 149 -19.24 5.09 -20.86
CA GLU A 149 -19.94 6.15 -21.60
C GLU A 149 -20.77 5.59 -22.77
N ALA A 150 -20.31 4.52 -23.41
CA ALA A 150 -21.01 3.88 -24.51
C ALA A 150 -22.31 3.18 -24.07
N ASP A 151 -22.34 2.59 -22.88
CA ASP A 151 -23.53 1.92 -22.33
C ASP A 151 -23.60 2.01 -20.78
N PRO A 152 -23.98 3.18 -20.22
CA PRO A 152 -23.97 3.36 -18.77
C PRO A 152 -24.97 2.43 -18.05
N ALA A 153 -26.11 2.14 -18.69
CA ALA A 153 -27.17 1.33 -18.10
C ALA A 153 -26.78 -0.16 -18.08
N GLY A 154 -26.28 -0.69 -19.20
CA GLY A 154 -25.80 -2.06 -19.27
C GLY A 154 -24.55 -2.28 -18.43
N MET A 155 -23.62 -1.32 -18.40
CA MET A 155 -22.45 -1.40 -17.51
C MET A 155 -22.83 -1.39 -16.03
N ARG A 156 -23.83 -0.60 -15.62
CA ARG A 156 -24.35 -0.64 -14.24
C ARG A 156 -24.90 -2.02 -13.90
N LYS A 157 -25.69 -2.63 -14.80
CA LYS A 157 -26.23 -3.98 -14.60
C LYS A 157 -25.14 -5.04 -14.56
N ARG A 158 -24.16 -5.01 -15.48
CA ARG A 158 -23.00 -5.92 -15.49
C ARG A 158 -22.18 -5.80 -14.21
N ARG A 159 -21.88 -4.57 -13.78
CA ARG A 159 -21.16 -4.30 -12.54
C ARG A 159 -21.89 -4.83 -11.33
N GLU A 160 -23.20 -4.61 -11.23
CA GLU A 160 -23.98 -5.08 -10.10
C GLU A 160 -24.05 -6.61 -10.05
N HIS A 161 -24.25 -7.25 -11.21
CA HIS A 161 -24.21 -8.70 -11.32
C HIS A 161 -22.84 -9.25 -10.91
N TRP A 162 -21.73 -8.74 -11.43
CA TRP A 162 -20.38 -9.15 -11.01
C TRP A 162 -20.13 -8.92 -9.51
N ARG A 163 -20.62 -7.81 -8.96
CA ARG A 163 -20.41 -7.44 -7.55
C ARG A 163 -21.08 -8.43 -6.60
N LEU A 164 -22.30 -8.85 -6.93
CA LEU A 164 -23.16 -9.64 -6.04
C LEU A 164 -23.21 -11.13 -6.37
N CYS A 165 -23.21 -11.49 -7.65
CA CYS A 165 -23.45 -12.85 -8.10
C CYS A 165 -22.14 -13.64 -8.21
N ARG A 166 -22.20 -14.91 -7.82
CA ARG A 166 -21.13 -15.89 -8.08
C ARG A 166 -21.43 -16.58 -9.41
N THR A 167 -20.42 -16.80 -10.23
CA THR A 167 -20.52 -17.71 -11.37
C THR A 167 -19.71 -18.97 -11.11
N ASP A 168 -19.90 -20.01 -11.90
CA ASP A 168 -19.06 -21.23 -11.79
C ASP A 168 -17.60 -20.96 -12.14
N ARG A 169 -17.32 -19.85 -12.84
CA ARG A 169 -15.98 -19.46 -13.30
C ARG A 169 -15.32 -18.37 -12.45
N SER A 170 -16.08 -17.69 -11.58
CA SER A 170 -15.54 -16.59 -10.76
C SER A 170 -16.31 -16.37 -9.45
N THR A 171 -15.60 -15.87 -8.42
CA THR A 171 -16.24 -15.40 -7.20
C THR A 171 -16.88 -14.02 -7.43
N SER A 172 -17.83 -13.61 -6.58
CA SER A 172 -18.36 -12.25 -6.70
C SER A 172 -17.28 -11.20 -6.38
N GLY A 173 -17.32 -10.06 -7.05
CA GLY A 173 -16.37 -8.97 -6.82
C GLY A 173 -16.34 -8.50 -5.36
N MET A 174 -17.48 -8.49 -4.68
CA MET A 174 -17.56 -8.16 -3.26
C MET A 174 -16.82 -9.19 -2.38
N LYS A 175 -17.03 -10.49 -2.65
CA LYS A 175 -16.37 -11.55 -1.88
C LYS A 175 -14.86 -11.55 -2.13
N ALA A 176 -14.43 -11.37 -3.37
CA ALA A 176 -13.01 -11.25 -3.72
C ALA A 176 -12.32 -10.11 -2.94
N ASN A 177 -12.94 -8.94 -2.92
CA ASN A 177 -12.41 -7.79 -2.17
C ASN A 177 -12.39 -8.03 -0.65
N SER A 178 -13.42 -8.64 -0.08
CA SER A 178 -13.45 -8.99 1.34
C SER A 178 -12.34 -9.98 1.70
N LEU A 179 -12.14 -11.02 0.89
CA LEU A 179 -11.03 -11.96 1.04
C LEU A 179 -9.67 -11.25 0.92
N ALA A 180 -9.51 -10.35 -0.06
CA ALA A 180 -8.28 -9.58 -0.25
C ALA A 180 -7.95 -8.71 0.97
N THR A 181 -8.93 -8.02 1.55
CA THR A 181 -8.76 -7.21 2.76
C THR A 181 -8.37 -8.07 3.95
N ASN A 182 -9.07 -9.20 4.16
CA ASN A 182 -8.78 -10.12 5.26
C ASN A 182 -7.38 -10.72 5.14
N VAL A 183 -6.98 -11.17 3.95
CA VAL A 183 -5.64 -11.72 3.70
C VAL A 183 -4.58 -10.67 3.94
N ALA A 184 -4.74 -9.44 3.42
CA ALA A 184 -3.79 -8.36 3.64
C ALA A 184 -3.63 -8.05 5.14
N PHE A 185 -4.74 -8.01 5.90
CA PHE A 185 -4.69 -7.83 7.35
C PHE A 185 -3.97 -8.98 8.07
N THR A 186 -4.37 -10.23 7.83
CA THR A 186 -3.77 -11.41 8.49
C THR A 186 -2.29 -11.58 8.12
N ARG A 187 -1.90 -11.22 6.90
CA ARG A 187 -0.51 -11.32 6.43
C ARG A 187 0.36 -10.13 6.79
N ARG A 188 -0.22 -9.10 7.40
CA ARG A 188 0.47 -7.85 7.72
C ARG A 188 1.00 -7.16 6.45
N GLU A 189 0.11 -6.93 5.51
CA GLU A 189 0.35 -6.25 4.22
C GLU A 189 -0.76 -5.19 3.97
N ALA A 190 -1.56 -4.85 5.00
CA ALA A 190 -2.72 -3.97 4.85
C ALA A 190 -2.34 -2.53 4.44
N ALA A 191 -1.26 -1.98 5.01
CA ALA A 191 -0.77 -0.66 4.63
C ALA A 191 -0.27 -0.64 3.17
N GLY A 192 0.52 -1.63 2.76
CA GLY A 192 0.96 -1.80 1.38
C GLY A 192 -0.21 -1.95 0.39
N GLN A 193 -1.25 -2.73 0.75
CA GLN A 193 -2.46 -2.85 -0.06
C GLN A 193 -3.22 -1.53 -0.16
N MET A 194 -3.37 -0.80 0.95
CA MET A 194 -4.04 0.51 0.96
C MET A 194 -3.34 1.49 0.01
N TRP A 195 -2.01 1.60 0.12
CA TRP A 195 -1.20 2.42 -0.77
C TRP A 195 -1.32 1.99 -2.23
N THR A 196 -1.28 0.69 -2.49
CA THR A 196 -1.49 0.12 -3.84
C THR A 196 -2.82 0.59 -4.44
N LYS A 197 -3.92 0.49 -3.68
CA LYS A 197 -5.25 0.91 -4.13
C LYS A 197 -5.30 2.41 -4.41
N LEU A 198 -4.74 3.24 -3.52
CA LEU A 198 -4.76 4.69 -3.67
C LEU A 198 -3.92 5.16 -4.86
N LEU A 199 -2.73 4.60 -5.05
CA LEU A 199 -1.89 4.89 -6.21
C LEU A 199 -2.56 4.48 -7.52
N ALA A 200 -3.20 3.30 -7.55
CA ALA A 200 -3.93 2.84 -8.73
C ALA A 200 -5.14 3.73 -9.08
N VAL A 201 -5.88 4.19 -8.06
CA VAL A 201 -7.00 5.13 -8.24
C VAL A 201 -6.50 6.46 -8.78
N ALA A 202 -5.49 7.06 -8.13
CA ALA A 202 -4.93 8.34 -8.56
C ALA A 202 -4.43 8.26 -10.01
N LYS A 203 -3.72 7.18 -10.37
CA LYS A 203 -3.23 6.98 -11.74
C LYS A 203 -4.36 6.89 -12.77
N ALA A 204 -5.44 6.17 -12.45
CA ALA A 204 -6.59 6.05 -13.34
C ALA A 204 -7.28 7.42 -13.53
N GLU A 205 -7.49 8.16 -12.43
CA GLU A 205 -8.08 9.50 -12.44
C GLU A 205 -7.24 10.49 -13.24
N ASP A 206 -5.93 10.55 -12.98
CA ASP A 206 -5.00 11.40 -13.71
C ASP A 206 -4.99 11.11 -15.21
N THR A 207 -5.08 9.83 -15.58
CA THR A 207 -5.08 9.41 -16.99
C THR A 207 -6.32 9.92 -17.74
N ILE A 208 -7.50 9.88 -17.10
CA ILE A 208 -8.77 10.23 -17.76
C ILE A 208 -9.24 11.66 -17.45
N ALA A 209 -8.54 12.40 -16.59
CA ALA A 209 -8.92 13.75 -16.14
C ALA A 209 -9.21 14.73 -17.29
N GLN A 210 -8.49 14.60 -18.41
CA GLN A 210 -8.64 15.48 -19.58
C GLN A 210 -9.65 14.96 -20.62
N SER A 211 -10.23 13.78 -20.42
CA SER A 211 -11.08 13.12 -21.42
C SER A 211 -12.53 13.61 -21.42
N GLY A 212 -12.91 14.51 -20.49
CA GLY A 212 -14.29 15.03 -20.40
C GLY A 212 -15.35 14.00 -20.02
N VAL A 213 -14.93 12.80 -19.59
CA VAL A 213 -15.83 11.70 -19.21
C VAL A 213 -16.59 12.01 -17.93
N GLY A 214 -17.81 11.46 -17.79
CA GLY A 214 -18.65 11.71 -16.63
C GLY A 214 -18.08 11.11 -15.35
N GLY A 215 -18.43 11.68 -14.18
CA GLY A 215 -17.93 11.20 -12.89
C GLY A 215 -18.27 9.72 -12.57
N SER A 216 -19.30 9.14 -13.20
CA SER A 216 -19.59 7.71 -13.07
C SER A 216 -18.58 6.83 -13.83
N ALA A 217 -18.14 7.26 -15.01
CA ALA A 217 -17.09 6.58 -15.77
C ALA A 217 -15.76 6.63 -15.02
N VAL A 218 -15.43 7.79 -14.42
CA VAL A 218 -14.25 7.96 -13.55
C VAL A 218 -14.30 6.98 -12.38
N ASN A 219 -15.40 6.99 -11.60
CA ASN A 219 -15.57 6.08 -10.47
C ASN A 219 -15.48 4.60 -10.88
N TYR A 220 -16.00 4.26 -12.06
CA TYR A 220 -15.90 2.91 -12.60
C TYR A 220 -14.44 2.55 -12.92
N ALA A 221 -13.73 3.37 -13.68
CA ALA A 221 -12.32 3.15 -14.02
C ALA A 221 -11.42 3.07 -12.77
N SER A 222 -11.59 3.98 -11.79
CA SER A 222 -10.87 3.96 -10.51
C SER A 222 -11.13 2.66 -9.74
N SER A 223 -12.38 2.20 -9.70
CA SER A 223 -12.74 0.93 -9.05
C SER A 223 -12.08 -0.27 -9.75
N ARG A 224 -12.00 -0.26 -11.09
CA ARG A 224 -11.34 -1.32 -11.88
C ARG A 224 -9.82 -1.31 -11.65
N ALA A 225 -9.20 -0.13 -11.66
CA ALA A 225 -7.77 0.05 -11.40
C ALA A 225 -7.37 -0.47 -10.01
N SER A 226 -8.13 -0.09 -8.97
CA SER A 226 -7.93 -0.60 -7.61
C SER A 226 -8.00 -2.12 -7.54
N GLY A 227 -8.96 -2.75 -8.23
CA GLY A 227 -9.10 -4.21 -8.28
C GLY A 227 -7.92 -4.89 -8.97
N LEU A 228 -7.51 -4.38 -10.12
CA LEU A 228 -6.37 -4.88 -10.90
C LEU A 228 -5.07 -4.80 -10.09
N ALA A 229 -4.78 -3.65 -9.46
CA ALA A 229 -3.59 -3.48 -8.63
C ALA A 229 -3.63 -4.35 -7.36
N THR A 230 -4.81 -4.54 -6.75
CA THR A 230 -4.98 -5.47 -5.62
C THR A 230 -4.69 -6.91 -6.04
N ALA A 231 -5.10 -7.33 -7.23
CA ALA A 231 -4.80 -8.65 -7.76
C ALA A 231 -3.29 -8.86 -7.96
N ALA A 232 -2.56 -7.84 -8.44
CA ALA A 232 -1.11 -7.89 -8.55
C ALA A 232 -0.43 -7.98 -7.17
N HIS A 233 -0.88 -7.17 -6.21
CA HIS A 233 -0.35 -7.16 -4.85
C HIS A 233 -0.46 -8.54 -4.18
N LEU A 234 -1.58 -9.24 -4.38
CA LEU A 234 -1.87 -10.54 -3.74
C LEU A 234 -1.77 -11.74 -4.69
N LYS A 235 -1.06 -11.63 -5.82
CA LYS A 235 -1.00 -12.68 -6.85
C LYS A 235 -0.57 -14.05 -6.32
N ASP A 236 0.35 -14.09 -5.35
CA ASP A 236 0.86 -15.33 -4.75
C ASP A 236 -0.03 -15.87 -3.60
N ARG A 237 -1.15 -15.20 -3.29
CA ARG A 237 -2.01 -15.53 -2.13
C ARG A 237 -3.34 -16.15 -2.53
N PHE A 238 -3.68 -16.09 -3.79
CA PHE A 238 -4.97 -16.50 -4.31
C PHE A 238 -4.79 -17.34 -5.57
N ASP A 239 -5.79 -18.19 -5.82
CA ASP A 239 -5.93 -18.89 -7.08
C ASP A 239 -6.45 -17.94 -8.19
N ASP A 240 -6.42 -18.43 -9.42
CA ASP A 240 -6.94 -17.69 -10.58
C ASP A 240 -8.42 -17.35 -10.46
N TYR A 241 -9.19 -18.12 -9.68
CA TYR A 241 -10.61 -17.90 -9.45
C TYR A 241 -10.86 -16.60 -8.68
N VAL A 242 -10.14 -16.35 -7.58
CA VAL A 242 -10.26 -15.09 -6.82
C VAL A 242 -9.56 -13.93 -7.55
N LEU A 243 -8.39 -14.19 -8.16
CA LEU A 243 -7.66 -13.16 -8.92
C LEU A 243 -8.44 -12.69 -10.15
N GLY A 244 -9.13 -13.59 -10.85
CA GLY A 244 -9.99 -13.27 -11.99
C GLY A 244 -11.13 -12.33 -11.60
N SER A 245 -11.73 -12.54 -10.43
CA SER A 245 -12.75 -11.64 -9.89
C SER A 245 -12.18 -10.27 -9.52
N LEU A 246 -11.01 -10.18 -8.86
CA LEU A 246 -10.37 -8.89 -8.56
C LEU A 246 -10.00 -8.11 -9.82
N ARG A 247 -9.50 -8.82 -10.85
CA ARG A 247 -9.25 -8.28 -12.20
C ARG A 247 -10.53 -7.96 -12.96
N GLY A 248 -11.69 -8.45 -12.49
CA GLY A 248 -13.02 -8.36 -13.11
C GLY A 248 -13.07 -8.84 -14.56
N ILE A 249 -12.52 -10.03 -14.83
CA ILE A 249 -12.50 -10.65 -16.17
C ILE A 249 -13.92 -10.77 -16.76
N ASP A 250 -14.93 -11.06 -15.94
CA ASP A 250 -16.33 -11.18 -16.41
C ASP A 250 -17.00 -9.84 -16.73
N LEU A 251 -16.36 -8.71 -16.38
CA LEU A 251 -16.80 -7.38 -16.82
C LEU A 251 -16.30 -7.10 -18.24
N ASP A 252 -15.08 -7.52 -18.55
CA ASP A 252 -14.45 -7.32 -19.86
C ASP A 252 -14.98 -8.33 -20.89
N ASN A 253 -15.29 -9.56 -20.45
CA ASN A 253 -15.83 -10.64 -21.28
C ASN A 253 -17.08 -11.23 -20.61
N PRO A 254 -18.25 -10.59 -20.75
CA PRO A 254 -19.47 -11.09 -20.13
C PRO A 254 -19.78 -12.49 -20.65
N VAL A 255 -19.85 -13.47 -19.74
CA VAL A 255 -20.32 -14.81 -20.08
C VAL A 255 -21.76 -14.66 -20.58
N THR A 256 -22.00 -15.07 -21.83
CA THR A 256 -23.35 -15.11 -22.38
C THR A 256 -24.17 -16.03 -21.49
N ALA A 257 -25.24 -15.51 -20.88
CA ALA A 257 -26.17 -16.35 -20.14
C ALA A 257 -26.69 -17.40 -21.13
N THR A 258 -26.31 -18.66 -20.95
CA THR A 258 -26.98 -19.77 -21.62
C THR A 258 -28.44 -19.71 -21.19
N ALA A 259 -29.31 -19.47 -22.15
CA ALA A 259 -30.77 -19.47 -22.00
C ALA A 259 -31.28 -20.83 -21.52
#